data_AF-A0A7W0TCE1-F1
#
_entry.id   AF-A0A7W0TCE1-F1
#
_cell.length_a   1.000
_cell.length_b   1.000
_cell.length_c   1.000
_cell.angle_alpha   90.00
_cell.angle_beta   90.00
_cell.angle_gamma   90.00
#
_symmetry.space_group_name_H-M   'P 1'
#
loop_
_entity.id
_entity.type
_entity.pdbx_description
1 polymer ?
#
loop_
_entity_poly.entity_id
_entity_poly.type
_entity_poly.pdbx_seq_one_letter_code
_entity_poly.pdbx_strand_id
1 'polypeptide(L)'
;FGFLRADLTLFTYLHLAAYPEVARALLAAKTTALAYETVQLADGSLPLLAPMSEVAGRLAPQMGAHFLERHNGGRGVLMGGAPGVRPAKVVVIGAGNVGWNAAWIAAGMEAEVVLIDKNLDRLRWVDQIHKGRIMTLASNRGAIERSVADADLVIGAVLVAGGRAPVVVSEDLVEAMKPRAVIVDVAVDQGGCIETIHETTHEEPTYVQHNVVHYAVGNMPGAVPHTSTYALTNATLPYQLDVAVLGVAAASLRDPAIAFGVNTVGGQVTSDPVAEFLEVEYVAPADALT
;
A
#
# COMPACT_ATOMS: atom_id res chain seq x y z
N PHE A 1 3.95 -23.18 10.37
CA PHE A 1 3.00 -22.47 11.26
C PHE A 1 2.68 -23.28 12.53
N GLY A 2 3.64 -23.44 13.47
CA GLY A 2 3.49 -24.35 14.62
C GLY A 2 2.75 -23.80 15.84
N PHE A 3 2.50 -22.49 15.90
CA PHE A 3 1.89 -21.82 17.06
C PHE A 3 0.42 -21.44 16.88
N LEU A 4 -0.17 -21.73 15.72
CA LEU A 4 -1.59 -21.51 15.46
C LEU A 4 -2.42 -22.56 16.21
N ARG A 5 -3.56 -22.15 16.78
CA ARG A 5 -4.44 -23.01 17.58
C ARG A 5 -5.91 -22.67 17.34
N ALA A 6 -6.79 -23.61 17.61
CA ALA A 6 -8.24 -23.43 17.47
C ALA A 6 -8.85 -22.52 18.56
N ASP A 7 -8.20 -22.38 19.71
CA ASP A 7 -8.62 -21.52 20.83
C ASP A 7 -8.02 -20.09 20.76
N LEU A 8 -7.24 -19.80 19.72
CA LEU A 8 -6.56 -18.53 19.55
C LEU A 8 -7.40 -17.57 18.69
N THR A 9 -7.51 -16.31 19.14
CA THR A 9 -7.87 -15.18 18.28
C THR A 9 -6.60 -14.50 17.80
N LEU A 10 -6.35 -14.52 16.49
CA LEU A 10 -5.26 -13.79 15.85
C LEU A 10 -5.80 -12.48 15.29
N PHE A 11 -5.21 -11.33 15.62
CA PHE A 11 -5.60 -10.04 15.05
C PHE A 11 -4.36 -9.29 14.56
N THR A 12 -4.13 -9.29 13.25
CA THR A 12 -2.90 -8.77 12.61
C THR A 12 -3.13 -8.45 11.13
N TYR A 13 -2.11 -7.98 10.41
CA TYR A 13 -2.14 -7.95 8.94
C TYR A 13 -1.99 -9.37 8.39
N LEU A 14 -2.90 -9.80 7.51
CA LEU A 14 -2.89 -11.19 7.02
C LEU A 14 -2.53 -11.29 5.53
N HIS A 15 -3.03 -10.39 4.71
CA HIS A 15 -2.85 -10.36 3.25
C HIS A 15 -3.12 -11.72 2.59
N LEU A 16 -4.20 -12.40 2.99
CA LEU A 16 -4.46 -13.80 2.61
C LEU A 16 -4.57 -14.04 1.10
N ALA A 17 -5.00 -13.03 0.34
CA ALA A 17 -5.04 -13.08 -1.12
C ALA A 17 -3.64 -13.05 -1.77
N ALA A 18 -2.62 -12.55 -1.08
CA ALA A 18 -1.23 -12.60 -1.56
C ALA A 18 -0.48 -13.83 -1.03
N TYR A 19 -0.87 -14.36 0.14
CA TYR A 19 -0.15 -15.43 0.83
C TYR A 19 -1.04 -16.66 1.09
N PRO A 20 -1.34 -17.48 0.05
CA PRO A 20 -2.26 -18.61 0.17
C PRO A 20 -1.79 -19.70 1.15
N GLU A 21 -0.48 -19.83 1.40
CA GLU A 21 0.05 -20.74 2.42
C GLU A 21 -0.35 -20.33 3.83
N VAL A 22 -0.40 -19.02 4.11
CA VAL A 22 -0.86 -18.49 5.40
C VAL A 22 -2.34 -18.80 5.59
N ALA A 23 -3.15 -18.59 4.55
CA ALA A 23 -4.57 -18.91 4.59
C ALA A 23 -4.82 -20.40 4.87
N ARG A 24 -4.15 -21.30 4.13
CA ARG A 24 -4.23 -22.76 4.36
C ARG A 24 -3.86 -23.14 5.79
N ALA A 25 -2.84 -22.51 6.36
CA ALA A 25 -2.42 -22.78 7.72
C ALA A 25 -3.43 -22.33 8.78
N LEU A 26 -4.05 -21.16 8.60
CA LEU A 26 -5.10 -20.67 9.50
C LEU A 26 -6.33 -21.58 9.46
N LEU A 27 -6.75 -22.00 8.26
CA LEU A 27 -7.89 -22.89 8.07
C LEU A 27 -7.64 -24.27 8.70
N ALA A 28 -6.46 -24.86 8.46
CA ALA A 28 -6.08 -26.14 9.04
C ALA A 28 -6.03 -26.10 10.58
N ALA A 29 -5.54 -24.99 11.15
CA ALA A 29 -5.47 -24.79 12.59
C ALA A 29 -6.82 -24.39 13.22
N LYS A 30 -7.83 -24.09 12.40
CA LYS A 30 -9.15 -23.57 12.80
C LYS A 30 -9.07 -22.29 13.64
N THR A 31 -8.03 -21.49 13.41
CA THR A 31 -7.81 -20.24 14.15
C THR A 31 -8.81 -19.17 13.72
N THR A 32 -9.38 -18.46 14.69
CA THR A 32 -10.18 -17.27 14.42
C THR A 32 -9.23 -16.12 14.11
N ALA A 33 -9.22 -15.64 12.87
CA ALA A 33 -8.26 -14.63 12.42
C ALA A 33 -8.97 -13.38 11.90
N LEU A 34 -8.56 -12.24 12.43
CA LEU A 34 -8.97 -10.91 12.01
C LEU A 34 -7.81 -10.22 11.29
N ALA A 35 -8.10 -9.65 10.12
CA ALA A 35 -7.20 -8.86 9.31
C ALA A 35 -7.38 -7.37 9.60
N TYR A 36 -6.29 -6.66 9.90
CA TYR A 36 -6.32 -5.19 10.02
C TYR A 36 -6.76 -4.53 8.71
N GLU A 37 -6.27 -5.04 7.58
CA GLU A 37 -6.48 -4.46 6.25
C GLU A 37 -7.91 -4.61 5.71
N THR A 38 -8.77 -5.39 6.37
CA THR A 38 -10.17 -5.58 5.99
C THR A 38 -11.16 -5.00 6.99
N VAL A 39 -10.72 -4.53 8.16
CA VAL A 39 -11.56 -3.71 9.05
C VAL A 39 -11.98 -2.46 8.28
N GLN A 40 -13.28 -2.25 8.13
CA GLN A 40 -13.84 -1.25 7.22
C GLN A 40 -14.98 -0.47 7.87
N LEU A 41 -14.94 0.87 7.77
CA LEU A 41 -16.02 1.73 8.23
C LEU A 41 -17.16 1.79 7.20
N ALA A 42 -18.33 2.32 7.59
CA ALA A 42 -19.49 2.43 6.72
C ALA A 42 -19.28 3.29 5.45
N ASP A 43 -18.29 4.19 5.47
CA ASP A 43 -17.88 4.99 4.32
C ASP A 43 -16.90 4.26 3.36
N GLY A 44 -16.57 3.01 3.67
CA GLY A 44 -15.63 2.17 2.91
C GLY A 44 -14.16 2.38 3.29
N SER A 45 -13.84 3.30 4.20
CA SER A 45 -12.45 3.54 4.63
C SER A 45 -11.90 2.39 5.48
N LEU A 46 -10.58 2.20 5.40
CA LEU A 46 -9.83 1.15 6.11
C LEU A 46 -9.01 1.77 7.24
N PRO A 47 -9.58 1.96 8.44
CA PRO A 47 -8.96 2.76 9.51
C PRO A 47 -7.66 2.16 10.04
N LEU A 48 -7.49 0.85 9.97
CA LEU A 48 -6.28 0.19 10.46
C LEU A 48 -5.18 0.13 9.41
N LEU A 49 -5.53 0.18 8.12
CA LEU A 49 -4.59 0.26 7.00
C LEU A 49 -4.08 1.68 6.75
N ALA A 50 -4.90 2.70 7.03
CA ALA A 50 -4.58 4.09 6.76
C ALA A 50 -3.25 4.56 7.39
N PRO A 51 -2.93 4.30 8.67
CA PRO A 51 -1.67 4.75 9.27
C PRO A 51 -0.44 4.16 8.59
N MET A 52 -0.50 2.87 8.19
CA MET A 52 0.62 2.24 7.49
C MET A 52 0.76 2.77 6.06
N SER A 53 -0.36 3.06 5.40
CA SER A 53 -0.38 3.74 4.10
C SER A 53 0.24 5.14 4.16
N GLU A 54 -0.04 5.89 5.21
CA GLU A 54 0.56 7.22 5.44
C GLU A 54 2.07 7.11 5.65
N VAL A 55 2.52 6.19 6.51
CA VAL A 55 3.96 5.96 6.75
C VAL A 55 4.68 5.54 5.46
N ALA A 56 4.15 4.56 4.73
CA ALA A 56 4.73 4.09 3.49
C ALA A 56 4.78 5.21 2.42
N GLY A 57 3.69 5.96 2.28
CA GLY A 57 3.63 7.13 1.41
C GLY A 57 4.68 8.17 1.75
N ARG A 58 4.93 8.46 3.03
CA ARG A 58 5.96 9.41 3.45
C ARG A 58 7.39 8.89 3.28
N LEU A 59 7.60 7.58 3.36
CA LEU A 59 8.89 6.94 3.11
C LEU A 59 9.24 6.88 1.62
N ALA A 60 8.24 6.71 0.75
CA ALA A 60 8.48 6.49 -0.68
C ALA A 60 9.34 7.59 -1.35
N PRO A 61 9.08 8.90 -1.15
CA PRO A 61 9.98 9.94 -1.67
C PRO A 61 11.37 9.94 -1.03
N GLN A 62 11.50 9.51 0.23
CA GLN A 62 12.81 9.42 0.90
C GLN A 62 13.66 8.31 0.28
N MET A 63 13.06 7.14 0.03
CA MET A 63 13.73 6.03 -0.66
C MET A 63 14.01 6.40 -2.11
N GLY A 64 13.04 7.00 -2.80
CA GLY A 64 13.22 7.50 -4.17
C GLY A 64 14.38 8.50 -4.26
N ALA A 65 14.48 9.44 -3.32
CA ALA A 65 15.57 10.41 -3.26
C ALA A 65 16.93 9.74 -3.01
N HIS A 66 16.99 8.79 -2.06
CA HIS A 66 18.21 8.04 -1.76
C HIS A 66 18.71 7.25 -2.97
N PHE A 67 17.83 6.51 -3.64
CA PHE A 67 18.18 5.72 -4.82
C PHE A 67 18.32 6.55 -6.10
N LEU A 68 17.89 7.81 -6.11
CA LEU A 68 18.20 8.75 -7.18
C LEU A 68 19.68 9.18 -7.17
N GLU A 69 20.40 9.03 -6.05
CA GLU A 69 21.81 9.39 -5.96
C GLU A 69 22.67 8.49 -6.87
N ARG A 70 23.71 9.08 -7.48
CA ARG A 70 24.50 8.41 -8.52
C ARG A 70 25.20 7.13 -8.03
N HIS A 71 25.66 7.14 -6.78
CA HIS A 71 26.39 6.01 -6.19
C HIS A 71 25.46 4.85 -5.82
N ASN A 72 24.15 5.11 -5.66
CA ASN A 72 23.12 4.10 -5.41
C ASN A 72 22.48 3.56 -6.70
N GLY A 73 23.06 3.85 -7.87
CA GLY A 73 22.56 3.39 -9.17
C GLY A 73 21.63 4.38 -9.89
N GLY A 74 21.09 5.38 -9.20
CA GLY A 74 20.20 6.38 -9.77
C GLY A 74 20.85 7.37 -10.71
N ARG A 75 20.03 8.24 -11.29
CA ARG A 75 20.40 9.23 -12.29
C ARG A 75 21.38 10.30 -11.79
N GLY A 76 21.42 10.53 -10.48
CA GLY A 76 22.21 11.58 -9.83
C GLY A 76 21.47 12.91 -9.78
N VAL A 77 20.15 12.89 -9.54
CA VAL A 77 19.30 14.09 -9.49
C VAL A 77 18.90 14.36 -8.05
N LEU A 78 19.17 15.58 -7.57
CA LEU A 78 18.73 16.04 -6.26
C LEU A 78 17.24 16.45 -6.33
N MET A 79 16.44 16.02 -5.37
CA MET A 79 14.99 16.25 -5.35
C MET A 79 14.61 17.72 -5.59
N GLY A 80 15.17 18.65 -4.81
CA GLY A 80 14.88 20.09 -4.91
C GLY A 80 15.69 20.85 -5.96
N GLY A 81 16.64 20.19 -6.62
CA GLY A 81 17.60 20.88 -7.48
C GLY A 81 18.45 21.88 -6.70
N ALA A 82 18.78 23.00 -7.34
CA ALA A 82 19.53 24.11 -6.76
C ALA A 82 19.16 25.40 -7.50
N PRO A 83 19.50 26.61 -6.99
CA PRO A 83 19.26 27.84 -7.72
C PRO A 83 19.81 27.79 -9.16
N GLY A 84 18.93 27.88 -10.15
CA GLY A 84 19.28 27.77 -11.58
C GLY A 84 19.37 26.34 -12.14
N VAL A 85 19.08 25.31 -11.34
CA VAL A 85 19.12 23.89 -11.70
C VAL A 85 17.73 23.28 -11.50
N ARG A 86 17.25 22.51 -12.48
CA ARG A 86 15.93 21.89 -12.39
C ARG A 86 15.85 20.87 -11.23
N PRO A 87 14.75 20.83 -10.47
CA PRO A 87 14.48 19.78 -9.49
C PRO A 87 14.17 18.44 -10.16
N ALA A 88 14.07 17.38 -9.36
CA ALA A 88 13.59 16.08 -9.82
C ALA A 88 12.11 16.17 -10.21
N LYS A 89 11.74 15.49 -11.31
CA LYS A 89 10.34 15.27 -11.67
C LYS A 89 9.82 13.98 -11.05
N VAL A 90 8.84 14.11 -10.16
CA VAL A 90 8.22 13.02 -9.40
C VAL A 90 6.80 12.82 -9.88
N VAL A 91 6.49 11.60 -10.34
CA VAL A 91 5.14 11.20 -10.75
C VAL A 91 4.60 10.22 -9.72
N VAL A 92 3.45 10.55 -9.12
CA VAL A 92 2.75 9.68 -8.17
C VAL A 92 1.47 9.18 -8.81
N ILE A 93 1.28 7.87 -8.85
CA ILE A 93 0.10 7.24 -9.47
C ILE A 93 -0.80 6.68 -8.37
N GLY A 94 -1.94 7.33 -8.15
CA GLY A 94 -2.89 7.08 -7.06
C GLY A 94 -2.90 8.21 -6.04
N ALA A 95 -4.07 8.77 -5.73
CA ALA A 95 -4.32 9.87 -4.77
C ALA A 95 -5.02 9.39 -3.48
N GLY A 96 -4.88 8.09 -3.18
CA GLY A 96 -5.21 7.52 -1.87
C GLY A 96 -4.26 7.98 -0.76
N ASN A 97 -4.31 7.33 0.40
CA ASN A 97 -3.48 7.71 1.55
C ASN A 97 -1.98 7.64 1.25
N VAL A 98 -1.52 6.59 0.57
CA VAL A 98 -0.12 6.46 0.15
C VAL A 98 0.28 7.63 -0.75
N GLY A 99 -0.39 7.80 -1.88
CA GLY A 99 0.09 8.71 -2.90
C GLY A 99 -0.09 10.19 -2.56
N TRP A 100 -1.13 10.57 -1.80
CA TRP A 100 -1.21 11.93 -1.26
C TRP A 100 -0.02 12.24 -0.32
N ASN A 101 0.31 11.33 0.61
CA ASN A 101 1.44 11.53 1.51
C ASN A 101 2.77 11.55 0.74
N ALA A 102 2.92 10.71 -0.28
CA ALA A 102 4.11 10.71 -1.14
C ALA A 102 4.24 12.03 -1.91
N ALA A 103 3.15 12.50 -2.53
CA ALA A 103 3.15 13.76 -3.26
C ALA A 103 3.45 14.95 -2.33
N TRP A 104 2.88 14.96 -1.12
CA TRP A 104 3.15 16.00 -0.12
C TRP A 104 4.61 16.02 0.32
N ILE A 105 5.20 14.88 0.68
CA ILE A 105 6.61 14.83 1.10
C ILE A 105 7.54 15.17 -0.07
N ALA A 106 7.29 14.65 -1.28
CA ALA A 106 8.09 15.00 -2.46
C ALA A 106 8.05 16.51 -2.75
N ALA A 107 6.88 17.15 -2.64
CA ALA A 107 6.73 18.59 -2.80
C ALA A 107 7.46 19.37 -1.67
N GLY A 108 7.47 18.82 -0.45
CA GLY A 108 8.24 19.35 0.68
C GLY A 108 9.76 19.23 0.49
N MET A 109 10.23 18.26 -0.30
CA MET A 109 11.62 18.15 -0.78
C MET A 109 11.90 19.01 -2.01
N GLU A 110 11.01 19.96 -2.32
CA GLU A 110 11.10 20.90 -3.43
C GLU A 110 11.05 20.29 -4.85
N ALA A 111 10.62 19.03 -4.98
CA ALA A 111 10.47 18.39 -6.29
C ALA A 111 9.33 19.00 -7.14
N GLU A 112 9.38 18.77 -8.46
CA GLU A 112 8.25 18.96 -9.36
C GLU A 112 7.34 17.73 -9.28
N VAL A 113 6.13 17.86 -8.74
CA VAL A 113 5.26 16.72 -8.43
C VAL A 113 4.02 16.71 -9.32
N VAL A 114 3.77 15.57 -9.96
CA VAL A 114 2.56 15.27 -10.72
C VAL A 114 1.84 14.11 -10.04
N LEU A 115 0.63 14.35 -9.53
CA LEU A 115 -0.25 13.35 -8.92
C LEU A 115 -1.37 12.96 -9.90
N ILE A 116 -1.45 11.67 -10.21
CA ILE A 116 -2.38 11.11 -11.20
C ILE A 116 -3.41 10.20 -10.51
N ASP A 117 -4.71 10.45 -10.71
CA ASP A 117 -5.77 9.56 -10.20
C ASP A 117 -7.02 9.59 -11.11
N LYS A 118 -7.85 8.54 -11.03
CA LYS A 118 -9.14 8.46 -11.73
C LYS A 118 -10.25 9.26 -11.01
N ASN A 119 -10.13 9.45 -9.70
CA ASN A 119 -11.08 10.14 -8.85
C ASN A 119 -10.80 11.64 -8.84
N LEU A 120 -11.61 12.39 -9.60
CA LEU A 120 -11.50 13.84 -9.70
C LEU A 120 -11.78 14.57 -8.38
N ASP A 121 -12.60 14.02 -7.49
CA ASP A 121 -12.90 14.65 -6.20
C ASP A 121 -11.69 14.55 -5.26
N ARG A 122 -10.95 13.44 -5.29
CA ARG A 122 -9.66 13.32 -4.60
C ARG A 122 -8.66 14.33 -5.15
N LEU A 123 -8.51 14.43 -6.46
CA LEU A 123 -7.61 15.43 -7.07
C LEU A 123 -8.03 16.86 -6.72
N ARG A 124 -9.33 17.18 -6.71
CA ARG A 124 -9.85 18.49 -6.30
C ARG A 124 -9.52 18.80 -4.84
N TRP A 125 -9.64 17.82 -3.95
CA TRP A 125 -9.27 17.96 -2.54
C TRP A 125 -7.78 18.25 -2.37
N VAL A 126 -6.91 17.54 -3.09
CA VAL A 126 -5.45 17.78 -3.12
C VAL A 126 -5.14 19.20 -3.59
N ASP A 127 -5.75 19.63 -4.70
CA ASP A 127 -5.53 20.95 -5.30
C ASP A 127 -5.95 22.10 -4.36
N GLN A 128 -7.06 21.97 -3.64
CA GLN A 128 -7.52 22.98 -2.69
C GLN A 128 -6.55 23.21 -1.52
N ILE A 129 -5.85 22.16 -1.08
CA ILE A 129 -4.89 22.21 0.03
C ILE A 129 -3.55 22.78 -0.43
N HIS A 130 -3.01 22.26 -1.54
CA HIS A 130 -1.66 22.61 -2.01
C HIS A 130 -1.62 23.75 -3.03
N LYS A 131 -2.78 24.20 -3.52
CA LYS A 131 -2.95 25.42 -4.33
C LYS A 131 -1.97 25.50 -5.50
N GLY A 132 -1.95 24.46 -6.33
CA GLY A 132 -1.07 24.35 -7.48
C GLY A 132 0.38 23.93 -7.19
N ARG A 133 0.80 23.74 -5.92
CA ARG A 133 2.15 23.22 -5.59
C ARG A 133 2.36 21.78 -6.06
N ILE A 134 1.28 20.99 -6.08
CA ILE A 134 1.21 19.63 -6.64
C ILE A 134 0.32 19.70 -7.86
N MET A 135 0.86 19.35 -9.03
CA MET A 135 0.06 19.27 -10.26
C MET A 135 -0.81 18.03 -10.20
N THR A 136 -2.12 18.19 -10.41
CA THR A 136 -3.06 17.06 -10.46
C THR A 136 -3.48 16.77 -11.90
N LEU A 137 -3.47 15.50 -12.29
CA LEU A 137 -3.90 15.07 -13.63
C LEU A 137 -4.88 13.90 -13.53
N ALA A 138 -5.94 13.94 -14.33
CA ALA A 138 -6.84 12.82 -14.47
C ALA A 138 -6.13 11.62 -15.12
N SER A 139 -6.28 10.44 -14.53
CA SER A 139 -5.68 9.21 -15.03
C SER A 139 -6.30 8.78 -16.35
N ASN A 140 -5.49 8.83 -17.41
CA ASN A 140 -5.76 8.25 -18.72
C ASN A 140 -4.43 7.81 -19.33
N ARG A 141 -4.49 6.92 -20.34
CA ARG A 141 -3.30 6.34 -20.98
C ARG A 141 -2.27 7.42 -21.36
N GLY A 142 -2.67 8.42 -22.14
CA GLY A 142 -1.75 9.46 -22.60
C GLY A 142 -1.14 10.32 -21.47
N ALA A 143 -1.88 10.53 -20.37
CA ALA A 143 -1.36 11.24 -19.20
C ALA A 143 -0.31 10.42 -18.44
N ILE A 144 -0.51 9.10 -18.30
CA ILE A 144 0.47 8.19 -17.69
C ILE A 144 1.71 8.11 -18.57
N GLU A 145 1.54 7.82 -19.87
CA GLU A 145 2.65 7.66 -20.83
C GLU A 145 3.60 8.86 -20.83
N ARG A 146 3.06 10.07 -20.97
CA ARG A 146 3.88 11.30 -21.00
C ARG A 146 4.52 11.62 -19.66
N SER A 147 3.81 11.37 -18.56
CA SER A 147 4.32 11.68 -17.22
C SER A 147 5.46 10.73 -16.84
N VAL A 148 5.25 9.43 -17.02
CA VAL A 148 6.20 8.37 -16.66
C VAL A 148 7.49 8.46 -17.48
N ALA A 149 7.40 8.64 -18.80
CA ALA A 149 8.58 8.73 -19.66
C ALA A 149 9.52 9.89 -19.29
N ASP A 150 8.98 11.00 -18.78
CA ASP A 150 9.75 12.17 -18.36
C ASP A 150 10.04 12.20 -16.85
N ALA A 151 9.65 11.18 -16.08
CA ALA A 151 9.90 11.15 -14.64
C ALA A 151 11.37 10.81 -14.32
N ASP A 152 11.92 11.44 -13.28
CA ASP A 152 13.14 10.97 -12.63
C ASP A 152 12.79 9.94 -11.53
N LEU A 153 11.62 10.11 -10.89
CA LEU A 153 11.06 9.20 -9.89
C LEU A 153 9.58 8.94 -10.18
N VAL A 154 9.18 7.66 -10.22
CA VAL A 154 7.78 7.24 -10.25
C VAL A 154 7.44 6.53 -8.94
N ILE A 155 6.32 6.90 -8.32
CA ILE A 155 5.80 6.27 -7.11
C ILE A 155 4.47 5.60 -7.45
N GLY A 156 4.46 4.27 -7.40
CA GLY A 156 3.26 3.44 -7.52
C GLY A 156 2.50 3.43 -6.20
N ALA A 157 1.27 3.96 -6.21
CA ALA A 157 0.43 4.12 -5.02
C ALA A 157 -1.04 3.71 -5.29
N VAL A 158 -1.24 2.79 -6.25
CA VAL A 158 -2.55 2.26 -6.60
C VAL A 158 -2.84 1.02 -5.76
N LEU A 159 -3.93 1.06 -5.00
CA LEU A 159 -4.36 -0.02 -4.13
C LEU A 159 -5.80 -0.40 -4.45
N VAL A 160 -6.11 -1.69 -4.38
CA VAL A 160 -7.48 -2.21 -4.34
C VAL A 160 -7.63 -2.97 -3.02
N ALA A 161 -8.59 -2.58 -2.19
CA ALA A 161 -8.82 -3.23 -0.90
C ALA A 161 -9.10 -4.74 -1.09
N GLY A 162 -8.34 -5.58 -0.40
CA GLY A 162 -8.55 -7.04 -0.37
C GLY A 162 -8.19 -7.80 -1.66
N GLY A 163 -7.68 -7.13 -2.70
CA GLY A 163 -7.36 -7.75 -3.99
C GLY A 163 -5.95 -7.42 -4.48
N ARG A 164 -5.61 -7.93 -5.66
CA ARG A 164 -4.33 -7.62 -6.33
C ARG A 164 -4.37 -6.21 -6.93
N ALA A 165 -3.26 -5.48 -6.84
CA ALA A 165 -3.15 -4.16 -7.46
C ALA A 165 -3.23 -4.28 -9.01
N PRO A 166 -3.97 -3.39 -9.70
CA PRO A 166 -3.99 -3.36 -11.14
C PRO A 166 -2.67 -2.79 -11.68
N VAL A 167 -2.15 -3.41 -12.74
CA VAL A 167 -0.99 -2.88 -13.47
C VAL A 167 -1.40 -1.62 -14.21
N VAL A 168 -0.74 -0.50 -13.91
CA VAL A 168 -0.99 0.82 -14.51
C VAL A 168 0.19 1.37 -15.30
N VAL A 169 1.38 0.79 -15.15
CA VAL A 169 2.57 1.06 -15.96
C VAL A 169 3.03 -0.25 -16.56
N SER A 170 2.98 -0.35 -17.90
CA SER A 170 3.46 -1.53 -18.63
C SER A 170 4.98 -1.52 -18.77
N GLU A 171 5.55 -2.68 -19.10
CA GLU A 171 6.99 -2.85 -19.34
C GLU A 171 7.51 -1.90 -20.43
N ASP A 172 6.77 -1.73 -21.53
CA ASP A 172 7.09 -0.76 -22.60
C ASP A 172 7.26 0.68 -22.07
N LEU A 173 6.47 1.07 -21.05
CA LEU A 173 6.59 2.40 -20.45
C LEU A 173 7.79 2.52 -19.53
N VAL A 174 8.16 1.43 -18.85
CA VAL A 174 9.39 1.36 -18.06
C VAL A 174 10.62 1.47 -18.99
N GLU A 175 10.61 0.78 -20.13
CA GLU A 175 11.68 0.88 -21.13
C GLU A 175 11.81 2.30 -21.71
N ALA A 176 10.69 3.02 -21.85
CA ALA A 176 10.67 4.40 -22.33
C ALA A 176 11.11 5.45 -21.28
N MET A 177 11.34 5.05 -20.02
CA MET A 177 11.78 5.98 -18.97
C MET A 177 13.21 6.48 -19.21
N LYS A 178 13.54 7.59 -18.54
CA LYS A 178 14.92 8.09 -18.48
C LYS A 178 15.84 7.00 -17.92
N PRO A 179 17.01 6.75 -18.54
CA PRO A 179 18.00 5.86 -17.96
C PRO A 179 18.36 6.31 -16.54
N ARG A 180 18.34 5.32 -15.64
CA ARG A 180 18.61 5.42 -14.21
C ARG A 180 17.57 6.22 -13.42
N ALA A 181 16.39 6.42 -13.98
CA ALA A 181 15.23 6.81 -13.20
C ALA A 181 14.92 5.75 -12.14
N VAL A 182 14.14 6.12 -11.14
CA VAL A 182 13.76 5.27 -10.02
C VAL A 182 12.27 5.02 -10.03
N ILE A 183 11.87 3.78 -9.80
CA ILE A 183 10.49 3.41 -9.48
C ILE A 183 10.47 2.98 -8.01
N VAL A 184 9.52 3.50 -7.25
CA VAL A 184 9.17 3.02 -5.91
C VAL A 184 7.75 2.50 -5.98
N ASP A 185 7.55 1.18 -5.89
CA ASP A 185 6.20 0.61 -5.89
C ASP A 185 5.76 0.24 -4.47
N VAL A 186 4.87 1.05 -3.90
CA VAL A 186 4.32 0.81 -2.56
C VAL A 186 3.21 -0.25 -2.60
N ALA A 187 2.66 -0.55 -3.78
CA ALA A 187 1.63 -1.57 -3.95
C ALA A 187 2.23 -2.99 -4.07
N VAL A 188 3.54 -3.14 -3.94
CA VAL A 188 4.24 -4.43 -4.07
C VAL A 188 3.74 -5.48 -3.07
N ASP A 189 3.32 -5.05 -1.87
CA ASP A 189 2.70 -5.90 -0.84
C ASP A 189 1.42 -6.63 -1.34
N GLN A 190 0.84 -6.16 -2.46
CA GLN A 190 -0.34 -6.74 -3.12
C GLN A 190 -0.06 -7.09 -4.59
N GLY A 191 1.19 -7.40 -4.92
CA GLY A 191 1.62 -7.83 -6.25
C GLY A 191 2.02 -6.70 -7.21
N GLY A 192 2.00 -5.44 -6.76
CA GLY A 192 2.54 -4.30 -7.49
C GLY A 192 1.63 -3.73 -8.58
N CYS A 193 1.85 -2.46 -8.91
CA CYS A 193 1.11 -1.73 -9.95
C CYS A 193 1.94 -1.41 -11.20
N ILE A 194 3.20 -1.85 -11.22
CA ILE A 194 4.15 -1.72 -12.34
C ILE A 194 4.47 -3.13 -12.86
N GLU A 195 4.39 -3.37 -14.18
CA GLU A 195 4.49 -4.72 -14.75
C GLU A 195 5.83 -5.42 -14.47
N THR A 196 6.92 -4.65 -14.44
CA THR A 196 8.28 -5.14 -14.19
C THR A 196 8.60 -5.34 -12.71
N ILE A 197 7.66 -5.08 -11.80
CA ILE A 197 7.92 -5.12 -10.36
C ILE A 197 7.82 -6.53 -9.78
N HIS A 198 8.74 -6.86 -8.88
CA HIS A 198 8.65 -7.98 -7.95
C HIS A 198 9.17 -7.55 -6.58
N GLU A 199 8.68 -8.21 -5.52
CA GLU A 199 9.01 -7.87 -4.12
C GLU A 199 10.49 -8.06 -3.81
N THR A 200 11.05 -7.09 -3.09
CA THR A 200 12.42 -7.10 -2.57
C THR A 200 12.42 -7.01 -1.05
N THR A 201 13.60 -7.07 -0.43
CA THR A 201 13.75 -7.02 1.03
C THR A 201 14.52 -5.78 1.47
N HIS A 202 14.50 -5.45 2.76
CA HIS A 202 15.33 -4.36 3.28
C HIS A 202 16.84 -4.59 3.10
N GLU A 203 17.29 -5.84 2.97
CA GLU A 203 18.71 -6.19 2.74
C GLU A 203 19.11 -6.01 1.27
N GLU A 204 18.23 -6.37 0.34
CA GLU A 204 18.43 -6.25 -1.10
C GLU A 204 17.30 -5.40 -1.70
N PRO A 205 17.27 -4.08 -1.44
CA PRO A 205 16.07 -3.27 -1.64
C PRO A 205 15.75 -2.94 -3.10
N THR A 206 16.73 -3.06 -3.99
CA THR A 206 16.57 -2.66 -5.38
C THR A 206 17.17 -3.64 -6.38
N TYR A 207 16.66 -3.58 -7.60
CA TYR A 207 17.27 -4.18 -8.80
C TYR A 207 17.15 -3.21 -9.98
N VAL A 208 17.79 -3.55 -11.10
CA VAL A 208 17.74 -2.75 -12.32
C VAL A 208 17.13 -3.58 -13.44
N GLN A 209 16.11 -3.02 -14.10
CA GLN A 209 15.51 -3.57 -15.30
C GLN A 209 15.27 -2.41 -16.28
N HIS A 210 15.60 -2.61 -17.57
CA HIS A 210 15.52 -1.57 -18.61
C HIS A 210 16.26 -0.28 -18.26
N ASN A 211 17.40 -0.41 -17.55
CA ASN A 211 18.17 0.72 -17.01
C ASN A 211 17.44 1.57 -15.96
N VAL A 212 16.30 1.14 -15.44
CA VAL A 212 15.53 1.80 -14.38
C VAL A 212 15.74 1.06 -13.06
N VAL A 213 16.02 1.80 -11.98
CA VAL A 213 16.15 1.25 -10.63
C VAL A 213 14.76 1.01 -10.07
N HIS A 214 14.48 -0.21 -9.62
CA HIS A 214 13.22 -0.59 -9.00
C HIS A 214 13.44 -0.78 -7.50
N TYR A 215 12.76 0.01 -6.68
CA TYR A 215 12.64 -0.18 -5.25
C TYR A 215 11.27 -0.80 -4.96
N ALA A 216 11.27 -1.98 -4.39
CA ALA A 216 10.08 -2.82 -4.27
C ALA A 216 10.02 -3.52 -2.91
N VAL A 217 10.54 -2.86 -1.87
CA VAL A 217 10.64 -3.46 -0.54
C VAL A 217 9.25 -3.62 0.06
N GLY A 218 8.89 -4.86 0.35
CA GLY A 218 7.68 -5.16 1.11
C GLY A 218 7.77 -4.62 2.54
N ASN A 219 6.63 -4.30 3.15
CA ASN A 219 6.56 -3.78 4.52
C ASN A 219 7.51 -2.58 4.77
N MET A 220 7.43 -1.54 3.91
CA MET A 220 8.21 -0.31 4.08
C MET A 220 8.10 0.32 5.49
N PRO A 221 6.92 0.38 6.14
CA PRO A 221 6.79 0.92 7.49
C PRO A 221 7.65 0.21 8.55
N GLY A 222 8.09 -1.02 8.29
CA GLY A 222 9.02 -1.76 9.14
C GLY A 222 10.39 -1.09 9.31
N ALA A 223 10.80 -0.22 8.37
CA ALA A 223 12.05 0.54 8.48
C ALA A 223 12.04 1.64 9.56
N VAL A 224 10.85 2.07 10.00
CA VAL A 224 10.68 3.18 10.98
C VAL A 224 9.82 2.75 12.17
N PRO A 225 10.21 1.68 12.91
CA PRO A 225 9.35 1.02 13.90
C PRO A 225 8.92 1.95 15.03
N HIS A 226 9.74 2.94 15.39
CA HIS A 226 9.35 3.93 16.40
C HIS A 226 8.12 4.73 15.95
N THR A 227 8.04 5.13 14.69
CA THR A 227 6.89 5.87 14.15
C THR A 227 5.73 4.94 13.81
N SER A 228 6.00 3.84 13.11
CA SER A 228 4.95 2.94 12.61
C SER A 228 4.26 2.19 13.75
N THR A 229 4.98 1.80 14.81
CA THR A 229 4.34 1.15 15.98
C THR A 229 3.30 2.06 16.60
N TYR A 230 3.66 3.30 16.97
CA TYR A 230 2.68 4.23 17.55
C TYR A 230 1.52 4.55 16.59
N ALA A 231 1.80 4.73 15.30
CA ALA A 231 0.77 5.00 14.31
C ALA A 231 -0.24 3.83 14.20
N LEU A 232 0.25 2.58 14.17
CA LEU A 232 -0.61 1.39 14.09
C LEU A 232 -1.36 1.14 15.40
N THR A 233 -0.68 1.22 16.56
CA THR A 233 -1.30 0.92 17.85
C THR A 233 -2.36 1.95 18.23
N ASN A 234 -2.16 3.22 17.88
CA ASN A 234 -3.17 4.26 18.12
C ASN A 234 -4.49 3.96 17.38
N ALA A 235 -4.42 3.40 16.18
CA ALA A 235 -5.60 3.02 15.41
C ALA A 235 -6.19 1.68 15.85
N THR A 236 -5.36 0.68 16.18
CA THR A 236 -5.82 -0.68 16.49
C THR A 236 -6.30 -0.87 17.93
N LEU A 237 -5.79 -0.07 18.89
CA LEU A 237 -6.07 -0.26 20.31
C LEU A 237 -7.58 -0.30 20.67
N PRO A 238 -8.45 0.59 20.13
CA PRO A 238 -9.88 0.52 20.42
C PRO A 238 -10.50 -0.82 20.01
N TYR A 239 -10.19 -1.30 18.79
CA TYR A 239 -10.71 -2.56 18.27
C TYR A 239 -10.17 -3.78 19.01
N GLN A 240 -8.88 -3.77 19.35
CA GLN A 240 -8.26 -4.86 20.10
C GLN A 240 -8.84 -4.97 21.51
N LEU A 241 -9.09 -3.83 22.16
CA LEU A 241 -9.71 -3.80 23.48
C LEU A 241 -11.12 -4.41 23.45
N ASP A 242 -11.90 -4.09 22.42
CA ASP A 242 -13.25 -4.63 22.24
C ASP A 242 -13.24 -6.14 22.05
N VAL A 243 -12.38 -6.64 21.16
CA VAL A 243 -12.21 -8.08 20.94
C VAL A 243 -11.72 -8.77 22.21
N ALA A 244 -10.84 -8.15 22.98
CA ALA A 244 -10.31 -8.73 24.22
C ALA A 244 -11.36 -8.81 25.33
N VAL A 245 -12.23 -7.80 25.47
CA VAL A 245 -13.24 -7.74 26.55
C VAL A 245 -14.49 -8.52 26.20
N LEU A 246 -14.93 -8.47 24.94
CA LEU A 246 -16.22 -9.04 24.52
C LEU A 246 -16.09 -10.39 23.81
N GLY A 247 -14.90 -10.72 23.31
CA GLY A 247 -14.73 -11.77 22.32
C GLY A 247 -15.17 -11.32 20.92
N VAL A 248 -14.78 -12.08 19.89
CA VAL A 248 -14.97 -11.70 18.48
C VAL A 248 -16.45 -11.54 18.13
N ALA A 249 -17.30 -12.51 18.48
CA ALA A 249 -18.72 -12.49 18.13
C ALA A 249 -19.44 -11.24 18.67
N ALA A 250 -19.30 -10.94 19.96
CA ALA A 250 -19.95 -9.80 20.57
C ALA A 250 -19.32 -8.46 20.15
N ALA A 251 -18.00 -8.42 19.91
CA ALA A 251 -17.35 -7.24 19.34
C ALA A 251 -17.85 -6.93 17.92
N SER A 252 -17.96 -7.93 17.05
CA SER A 252 -18.47 -7.79 15.68
C SER A 252 -19.96 -7.38 15.62
N LEU A 253 -20.78 -7.82 16.58
CA LEU A 253 -22.17 -7.36 16.70
C LEU A 253 -22.27 -5.90 17.14
N ARG A 254 -21.34 -5.46 18.00
CA ARG A 254 -21.32 -4.09 18.53
C ARG A 254 -20.75 -3.09 17.53
N ASP A 255 -19.68 -3.48 16.83
CA ASP A 255 -19.04 -2.70 15.78
C ASP A 255 -18.94 -3.51 14.48
N PRO A 256 -19.83 -3.24 13.50
CA PRO A 256 -19.79 -3.89 12.20
C PRO A 256 -18.46 -3.77 11.47
N ALA A 257 -17.62 -2.76 11.78
CA ALA A 257 -16.30 -2.63 11.17
C ALA A 257 -15.38 -3.81 11.52
N ILE A 258 -15.48 -4.33 12.75
CA ILE A 258 -14.74 -5.52 13.19
C ILE A 258 -15.19 -6.76 12.42
N ALA A 259 -16.50 -6.86 12.10
CA ALA A 259 -17.04 -7.99 11.35
C ALA A 259 -16.39 -8.14 9.97
N PHE A 260 -16.14 -7.03 9.25
CA PHE A 260 -15.38 -7.04 7.99
C PHE A 260 -13.93 -7.49 8.16
N GLY A 261 -13.36 -7.27 9.35
CA GLY A 261 -12.05 -7.75 9.74
C GLY A 261 -11.94 -9.27 9.86
N VAL A 262 -13.04 -9.99 10.09
CA VAL A 262 -13.00 -11.45 10.34
C VAL A 262 -12.77 -12.18 9.02
N ASN A 263 -11.63 -12.84 8.88
CA ASN A 263 -11.24 -13.54 7.64
C ASN A 263 -11.34 -15.06 7.74
N THR A 264 -11.06 -15.65 8.90
CA THR A 264 -11.20 -17.10 9.12
C THR A 264 -11.81 -17.40 10.47
N VAL A 265 -12.68 -18.41 10.55
CA VAL A 265 -13.27 -18.91 11.81
C VAL A 265 -13.49 -20.40 11.70
N GLY A 266 -13.00 -21.19 12.65
CA GLY A 266 -13.34 -22.62 12.72
C GLY A 266 -12.94 -23.48 11.51
N GLY A 267 -12.03 -22.99 10.65
CA GLY A 267 -11.66 -23.64 9.38
C GLY A 267 -12.48 -23.18 8.16
N GLN A 268 -13.31 -22.16 8.31
CA GLN A 268 -14.10 -21.52 7.25
C GLN A 268 -13.50 -20.16 6.89
N VAL A 269 -13.70 -19.72 5.65
CA VAL A 269 -13.32 -18.37 5.18
C VAL A 269 -14.53 -17.45 5.26
N THR A 270 -14.34 -16.30 5.88
CA THR A 270 -15.41 -15.31 6.13
C THR A 270 -15.18 -13.97 5.44
N SER A 271 -14.18 -13.91 4.56
CA SER A 271 -13.88 -12.77 3.70
C SER A 271 -14.13 -13.15 2.25
N ASP A 272 -15.08 -12.46 1.60
CA ASP A 272 -15.51 -12.76 0.22
C ASP A 272 -14.35 -12.65 -0.80
N PRO A 273 -13.52 -11.58 -0.80
CA PRO A 273 -12.37 -11.50 -1.71
C PRO A 273 -11.34 -12.63 -1.51
N VAL A 274 -11.16 -13.07 -0.26
CA VAL A 274 -10.24 -14.17 0.06
C VAL A 274 -10.82 -15.51 -0.38
N ALA A 275 -12.13 -15.72 -0.21
CA ALA A 275 -12.82 -16.93 -0.64
C ALA A 275 -12.78 -17.10 -2.17
N GLU A 276 -13.03 -16.02 -2.92
CA GLU A 276 -12.90 -15.99 -4.37
C GLU A 276 -11.48 -16.35 -4.81
N PHE A 277 -10.46 -15.70 -4.21
CA PHE A 277 -9.06 -15.95 -4.55
C PHE A 277 -8.59 -17.39 -4.26
N LEU A 278 -9.05 -17.96 -3.14
CA LEU A 278 -8.68 -19.33 -2.74
C LEU A 278 -9.55 -20.41 -3.39
N GLU A 279 -10.57 -20.02 -4.15
CA GLU A 279 -11.58 -20.91 -4.74
C GLU A 279 -12.28 -21.79 -3.69
N VAL A 280 -12.65 -21.19 -2.56
CA VAL A 280 -13.34 -21.87 -1.44
C VAL A 280 -14.69 -21.23 -1.14
N GLU A 281 -15.52 -21.93 -0.38
CA GLU A 281 -16.83 -21.42 0.03
C GLU A 281 -16.69 -20.26 1.04
N TYR A 282 -17.38 -19.16 0.73
CA TYR A 282 -17.55 -18.03 1.64
C TYR A 282 -18.69 -18.32 2.64
N VAL A 283 -18.43 -18.07 3.92
CA VAL A 283 -19.44 -18.10 4.98
C VAL A 283 -19.54 -16.74 5.63
N ALA A 284 -20.75 -16.23 5.87
CA ALA A 284 -20.91 -14.93 6.51
C ALA A 284 -20.29 -14.96 7.92
N PRO A 285 -19.54 -13.91 8.34
CA PRO A 285 -18.94 -13.86 9.67
C PRO A 285 -19.93 -14.13 10.81
N ALA A 286 -21.17 -13.64 10.67
CA ALA A 286 -22.22 -13.85 11.67
C ALA A 286 -22.57 -15.33 11.86
N ASP A 287 -22.59 -16.12 10.80
CA ASP A 287 -22.91 -17.55 10.85
C ASP A 287 -21.73 -18.36 11.39
N ALA A 288 -20.51 -18.01 10.98
CA ALA A 288 -19.30 -18.72 11.39
C ALA A 288 -18.92 -18.50 12.87
N LEU A 289 -19.37 -17.38 13.47
CA LEU A 289 -19.12 -17.01 14.87
C LEU A 289 -20.19 -17.54 15.85
N THR A 290 -21.15 -18.35 15.39
CA THR A 290 -22.20 -18.95 16.23
C THR A 290 -21.76 -20.16 17.05
#